data_AF-A0A938UJQ9-F1
#
_entry.id   AF-A0A938UJQ9-F1
#
_cell.length_a   1.000
_cell.length_b   1.000
_cell.length_c   1.000
_cell.angle_alpha   90.00
_cell.angle_beta   90.00
_cell.angle_gamma   90.00
#
_symmetry.space_group_name_H-M   'P 1'
#
loop_
_entity.id
_entity.type
_entity.pdbx_description
1 polymer ?
#
loop_
_entity_poly.entity_id
_entity_poly.type
_entity_poly.pdbx_seq_one_letter_code
_entity_poly.pdbx_strand_id
1 'polypeptide(L)'
;MPFIIDTELCARCGSCIGNCPNRAIVRRGDLVCITGMCCDCSVCLRYCPVGAIAPGPVKAERDSARLCALLKEKLGLTRGVAAMKFSERPPENIPLEAGPQFWCAMCGDIFDGQASPLVFTAHASMCGGCANMGLGAKRVAREEFDAAIEASVVGEGNLYASRESMTKNRDIFPQFRRVHRAMIIGALEAIDAPDIVLFPATPGQLTIVSTALAYETGEVITGYAGKSTCLMSIPVMLEAKRPVFTAADHGGRMFMRLKPEELLIGLPFSLLPGLVANFDRTVFAQHGP
;
A
#
# COMPACT_ATOMS: atom_id res chain seq x y z
N MET A 1 -13.08 8.05 -18.91
CA MET A 1 -11.61 7.82 -18.80
C MET A 1 -10.89 9.14 -18.54
N PRO A 2 -9.90 9.20 -17.63
CA PRO A 2 -9.11 10.41 -17.35
C PRO A 2 -8.21 10.90 -18.46
N PHE A 3 -7.72 9.98 -19.28
CA PHE A 3 -6.91 10.29 -20.47
C PHE A 3 -7.39 9.45 -21.64
N ILE A 4 -7.20 9.97 -22.85
CA ILE A 4 -7.47 9.30 -24.12
C ILE A 4 -6.22 9.30 -24.99
N ILE A 5 -6.14 8.35 -25.92
CA ILE A 5 -5.04 8.25 -26.89
C ILE A 5 -5.61 8.50 -28.27
N ASP A 6 -5.06 9.47 -28.98
CA ASP A 6 -5.26 9.66 -30.41
C ASP A 6 -4.59 8.50 -31.16
N THR A 7 -5.39 7.62 -31.74
CA THR A 7 -4.90 6.41 -32.40
C THR A 7 -4.24 6.66 -33.74
N GLU A 8 -4.51 7.79 -34.39
CA GLU A 8 -3.87 8.18 -35.65
C GLU A 8 -2.48 8.76 -35.40
N LEU A 9 -2.34 9.55 -34.33
CA LEU A 9 -1.05 10.12 -33.91
C LEU A 9 -0.16 9.12 -33.17
N CYS A 10 -0.72 8.08 -32.55
CA CYS A 10 0.02 7.13 -31.72
C CYS A 10 1.02 6.27 -32.53
N ALA A 11 2.31 6.49 -32.29
CA ALA A 11 3.38 5.67 -32.87
C ALA A 11 3.54 4.26 -32.25
N ARG A 12 2.69 3.87 -31.30
CA ARG A 12 2.66 2.53 -30.65
C ARG A 12 4.00 2.06 -30.05
N CYS A 13 4.90 2.99 -29.68
CA CYS A 13 6.22 2.68 -29.16
C CYS A 13 6.23 2.02 -27.76
N GLY A 14 5.14 2.16 -26.99
CA GLY A 14 5.00 1.55 -25.66
C GLY A 14 5.69 2.31 -24.52
N SER A 15 6.31 3.47 -24.76
CA SER A 15 6.97 4.28 -23.72
C SER A 15 6.03 4.60 -22.54
N CYS A 16 4.77 4.96 -22.81
CA CYS A 16 3.79 5.25 -21.77
C CYS A 16 3.36 4.03 -20.95
N ILE A 17 3.45 2.81 -21.51
CA ILE A 17 3.08 1.56 -20.83
C ILE A 17 4.03 1.30 -19.67
N GLY A 18 5.34 1.28 -19.93
CA GLY A 18 6.35 1.00 -18.91
C GLY A 18 6.49 2.09 -17.84
N ASN A 19 6.06 3.33 -18.16
CA ASN A 19 6.16 4.47 -17.25
C ASN A 19 4.85 4.78 -16.50
N CYS A 20 3.76 4.04 -16.75
CA CYS A 20 2.53 4.24 -16.00
C CYS A 20 2.70 3.67 -14.57
N PRO A 21 2.66 4.49 -13.51
CA PRO A 21 2.87 4.00 -12.14
C PRO A 21 1.77 3.04 -11.68
N ASN A 22 0.58 3.15 -12.27
CA ASN A 22 -0.57 2.28 -12.02
C ASN A 22 -0.69 1.11 -13.01
N ARG A 23 0.19 1.04 -14.02
CA ARG A 23 0.10 0.07 -15.12
C ARG A 23 -1.25 0.05 -15.83
N ALA A 24 -1.90 1.21 -15.86
CA ALA A 24 -3.21 1.42 -16.46
C ALA A 24 -3.16 1.57 -17.98
N ILE A 25 -2.00 1.43 -18.62
CA ILE A 25 -1.87 1.56 -20.07
C ILE A 25 -1.43 0.20 -20.60
N VAL A 26 -2.19 -0.37 -21.52
CA VAL A 26 -2.02 -1.75 -21.98
C VAL A 26 -2.01 -1.83 -23.51
N ARG A 27 -1.44 -2.91 -24.06
CA ARG A 27 -1.63 -3.26 -25.47
C ARG A 27 -2.87 -4.14 -25.64
N ARG A 28 -3.68 -3.85 -26.64
CA ARG A 28 -4.81 -4.70 -27.08
C ARG A 28 -4.69 -4.89 -28.59
N GLY A 29 -4.09 -6.01 -28.99
CA GLY A 29 -3.62 -6.20 -30.36
C GLY A 29 -2.63 -5.08 -30.72
N ASP A 30 -2.91 -4.38 -31.81
CA ASP A 30 -2.08 -3.30 -32.31
C ASP A 30 -2.33 -1.93 -31.64
N LEU A 31 -3.35 -1.82 -30.78
CA LEU A 31 -3.69 -0.57 -30.11
C LEU A 31 -3.03 -0.45 -28.74
N VAL A 32 -2.71 0.79 -28.37
CA VAL A 32 -2.36 1.16 -26.99
C VAL A 32 -3.58 1.82 -26.37
N CYS A 33 -4.02 1.33 -25.21
CA CYS A 33 -5.25 1.77 -24.55
C CYS A 33 -4.97 2.16 -23.10
N ILE A 34 -5.71 3.16 -22.60
CA ILE A 34 -5.75 3.50 -21.18
C ILE A 34 -6.98 2.81 -20.57
N THR A 35 -6.81 2.17 -19.42
CA THR A 35 -7.83 1.38 -18.69
C THR A 35 -8.40 2.14 -17.50
N GLY A 36 -9.50 1.64 -16.93
CA GLY A 36 -10.15 2.22 -15.75
C GLY A 36 -9.22 2.33 -14.52
N MET A 37 -8.08 1.63 -14.52
CA MET A 37 -7.03 1.73 -13.50
C MET A 37 -6.27 3.07 -13.50
N CYS A 38 -6.57 3.99 -14.41
CA CYS A 38 -5.93 5.31 -14.48
C CYS A 38 -6.35 6.20 -13.29
N CYS A 39 -5.38 6.71 -12.52
CA CYS A 39 -5.59 7.60 -11.38
C CYS A 39 -5.49 9.10 -11.69
N ASP A 40 -5.49 9.48 -12.97
CA ASP A 40 -5.38 10.87 -13.40
C ASP A 40 -4.07 11.58 -12.94
N CYS A 41 -2.92 10.89 -13.02
CA CYS A 41 -1.62 11.41 -12.57
C CYS A 41 -0.82 12.19 -13.64
N SER A 42 -1.27 12.19 -14.90
CA SER A 42 -0.62 12.87 -16.04
C SER A 42 0.82 12.43 -16.39
N VAL A 43 1.38 11.41 -15.73
CA VAL A 43 2.76 10.96 -15.95
C VAL A 43 3.00 10.58 -17.42
N CYS A 44 2.04 9.88 -18.04
CA CYS A 44 2.13 9.40 -19.41
C CYS A 44 2.31 10.52 -20.45
N LEU A 45 1.82 11.74 -20.18
CA LEU A 45 1.96 12.89 -21.09
C LEU A 45 3.43 13.20 -21.37
N ARG A 46 4.28 13.12 -20.34
CA ARG A 46 5.73 13.41 -20.46
C ARG A 46 6.51 12.32 -21.19
N TYR A 47 5.94 11.13 -21.33
CA TYR A 47 6.57 9.98 -21.98
C TYR A 47 6.07 9.72 -23.39
N CYS A 48 5.07 10.47 -23.86
CA CYS A 48 4.56 10.36 -25.23
C CYS A 48 5.37 11.29 -26.16
N PRO A 49 6.28 10.78 -27.00
CA PRO A 49 7.13 11.62 -27.84
C PRO A 49 6.37 12.31 -28.98
N VAL A 50 5.20 11.79 -29.33
CA VAL A 50 4.37 12.28 -30.45
C VAL A 50 3.13 13.06 -29.98
N GLY A 51 2.97 13.28 -28.67
CA GLY A 51 1.84 14.06 -28.15
C GLY A 51 0.46 13.40 -28.32
N ALA A 52 0.39 12.08 -28.54
CA ALA A 52 -0.86 11.36 -28.79
C ALA A 52 -1.77 11.18 -27.55
N ILE A 53 -1.41 11.68 -26.37
CA ILE A 53 -2.20 11.49 -25.13
C ILE A 53 -2.76 12.84 -24.69
N ALA A 54 -4.06 12.90 -24.47
CA ALA A 54 -4.78 14.12 -24.06
C ALA A 54 -5.73 13.85 -22.88
N PRO A 55 -6.09 14.88 -22.08
CA PRO A 55 -7.12 14.76 -21.06
C PRO A 55 -8.43 14.20 -21.63
N GLY A 56 -9.01 13.24 -20.93
CA GLY A 56 -10.30 12.65 -21.25
C GLY A 56 -11.45 13.32 -20.50
N PRO A 57 -12.70 12.92 -20.78
CA PRO A 57 -13.89 13.60 -20.29
C PRO A 57 -14.26 13.30 -18.83
N VAL A 58 -13.60 12.33 -18.17
CA VAL A 58 -14.00 11.85 -16.83
C VAL A 58 -12.81 11.88 -15.89
N LYS A 59 -12.96 12.42 -14.69
CA LYS A 59 -11.92 12.41 -13.65
C LYS A 59 -11.89 11.10 -12.87
N ALA A 60 -10.70 10.72 -12.39
CA ALA A 60 -10.59 9.59 -11.46
C ALA A 60 -11.22 9.98 -10.11
N GLU A 61 -11.96 9.05 -9.50
CA GLU A 61 -12.47 9.23 -8.13
C GLU A 61 -11.30 9.36 -7.15
N ARG A 62 -11.42 10.27 -6.18
CA ARG A 62 -10.38 10.56 -5.17
C ARG A 62 -10.96 10.74 -3.77
N ASP A 63 -12.28 10.79 -3.62
CA ASP A 63 -12.93 10.87 -2.32
C ASP A 63 -12.67 9.59 -1.52
N SER A 64 -11.90 9.73 -0.44
CA SER A 64 -11.43 8.59 0.35
C SER A 64 -12.57 7.93 1.14
N ALA A 65 -13.56 8.70 1.59
CA ALA A 65 -14.72 8.17 2.30
C ALA A 65 -15.62 7.34 1.36
N ARG A 66 -15.87 7.84 0.15
CA ARG A 66 -16.64 7.12 -0.87
C ARG A 66 -15.93 5.84 -1.30
N LEU A 67 -14.62 5.90 -1.55
CA LEU A 67 -13.85 4.72 -1.92
C LEU A 67 -13.80 3.69 -0.79
N CYS A 68 -13.70 4.13 0.47
CA CYS A 68 -13.80 3.24 1.63
C CYS A 68 -15.16 2.53 1.67
N ALA A 69 -16.26 3.28 1.55
CA ALA A 69 -17.61 2.73 1.57
C ALA A 69 -17.81 1.66 0.47
N LEU A 70 -17.40 1.97 -0.76
CA LEU A 70 -17.50 1.03 -1.88
C LEU A 70 -16.60 -0.19 -1.68
N LEU A 71 -15.36 -0.03 -1.20
CA LEU A 71 -14.47 -1.15 -0.92
C LEU A 71 -15.10 -2.10 0.12
N LYS A 72 -15.65 -1.54 1.21
CA LYS A 72 -16.30 -2.32 2.26
C LYS A 72 -17.55 -3.01 1.76
N GLU A 73 -18.39 -2.32 1.00
CA GLU A 73 -19.60 -2.89 0.39
C GLU A 73 -19.26 -4.06 -0.54
N LYS A 74 -18.38 -3.84 -1.53
CA LYS A 74 -18.07 -4.82 -2.58
C LYS A 74 -17.36 -6.07 -2.05
N LEU A 75 -16.57 -5.94 -1.00
CA LEU A 75 -15.85 -7.06 -0.38
C LEU A 75 -16.55 -7.62 0.86
N GLY A 76 -17.63 -7.01 1.34
CA GLY A 76 -18.25 -7.37 2.61
C GLY A 76 -17.29 -7.20 3.81
N LEU A 77 -16.46 -6.15 3.81
CA LEU A 77 -15.52 -5.91 4.92
C LEU A 77 -16.27 -5.44 6.16
N THR A 78 -16.08 -6.15 7.26
CA THR A 78 -16.61 -5.77 8.58
C THR A 78 -15.66 -4.88 9.37
N ARG A 79 -14.36 -4.97 9.08
CA ARG A 79 -13.30 -4.21 9.75
C ARG A 79 -12.99 -2.91 8.99
N GLY A 80 -12.38 -1.96 9.69
CA GLY A 80 -11.91 -0.70 9.13
C GLY A 80 -10.76 -0.86 8.14
N VAL A 81 -10.51 0.18 7.36
CA VAL A 81 -9.41 0.25 6.38
C VAL A 81 -8.42 1.29 6.87
N ALA A 82 -7.19 0.88 7.19
CA ALA A 82 -6.15 1.81 7.59
C ALA A 82 -5.56 2.51 6.36
N ALA A 83 -5.40 3.81 6.46
CA ALA A 83 -4.79 4.65 5.46
C ALA A 83 -3.56 5.35 6.03
N MET A 84 -2.54 5.52 5.19
CA MET A 84 -1.33 6.22 5.58
C MET A 84 -0.93 7.26 4.53
N LYS A 85 -0.57 8.45 5.00
CA LYS A 85 -0.05 9.55 4.19
C LYS A 85 1.30 10.01 4.73
N PHE A 86 2.34 9.90 3.93
CA PHE A 86 3.70 10.24 4.31
C PHE A 86 3.94 11.73 4.07
N SER A 87 4.53 12.41 5.04
CA SER A 87 4.66 13.86 5.01
C SER A 87 5.98 14.35 5.59
N GLU A 88 6.52 15.36 4.93
CA GLU A 88 7.67 16.16 5.37
C GLU A 88 7.25 17.32 6.26
N ARG A 89 5.99 17.72 6.14
CA ARG A 89 5.36 18.82 6.86
C ARG A 89 3.99 18.32 7.34
N PRO A 90 3.96 17.51 8.41
CA PRO A 90 2.69 17.02 8.94
C PRO A 90 1.82 18.22 9.36
N PRO A 91 0.51 18.14 9.14
CA PRO A 91 -0.41 19.22 9.48
C PRO A 91 -0.53 19.40 11.00
N GLU A 92 -0.58 20.65 11.46
CA GLU A 92 -0.61 20.98 12.90
C GLU A 92 -1.93 20.62 13.58
N ASN A 93 -3.01 20.49 12.81
CA ASN A 93 -4.34 20.17 13.33
C ASN A 93 -4.57 18.67 13.58
N ILE A 94 -3.62 17.79 13.24
CA ILE A 94 -3.69 16.36 13.54
C ILE A 94 -2.79 16.08 14.75
N PRO A 95 -3.30 15.45 15.83
CA PRO A 95 -2.51 15.21 17.03
C PRO A 95 -1.27 14.34 16.74
N LEU A 96 -0.16 14.65 17.42
CA LEU A 96 1.07 13.86 17.39
C LEU A 96 0.96 12.70 18.38
N GLU A 97 1.25 11.48 17.93
CA GLU A 97 1.41 10.32 18.81
C GLU A 97 2.65 10.52 19.69
N ALA A 98 2.45 10.54 21.01
CA ALA A 98 3.51 10.74 21.98
C ALA A 98 4.40 9.50 22.11
N GLY A 99 3.80 8.31 21.97
CA GLY A 99 4.45 7.02 22.13
C GLY A 99 4.77 6.67 23.60
N PRO A 100 5.44 5.52 23.83
CA PRO A 100 5.82 4.54 22.80
C PRO A 100 4.61 3.77 22.26
N GLN A 101 4.56 3.56 20.94
CA GLN A 101 3.44 2.95 20.25
C GLN A 101 3.90 1.98 19.15
N PHE A 102 3.16 0.88 18.96
CA PHE A 102 3.32 0.00 17.80
C PHE A 102 2.45 0.48 16.65
N TRP A 103 3.05 0.63 15.47
CA TRP A 103 2.29 0.90 14.24
C TRP A 103 1.20 -0.16 14.00
N CYS A 104 1.50 -1.43 14.28
CA CYS A 104 0.54 -2.52 14.17
C CYS A 104 -0.67 -2.33 15.11
N ALA A 105 -0.47 -1.78 16.32
CA ALA A 105 -1.56 -1.53 17.26
C ALA A 105 -2.47 -0.41 16.75
N MET A 106 -1.90 0.68 16.23
CA MET A 106 -2.66 1.76 15.60
C MET A 106 -3.50 1.24 14.43
N CYS A 107 -2.93 0.38 13.57
CA CYS A 107 -3.69 -0.30 12.52
C CYS A 107 -4.84 -1.14 13.10
N GLY A 108 -4.59 -1.90 14.18
CA GLY A 108 -5.64 -2.66 14.87
C GLY A 108 -6.78 -1.77 15.35
N ASP A 109 -6.47 -0.64 15.98
CA ASP A 109 -7.48 0.30 16.51
C ASP A 109 -8.32 0.90 15.38
N ILE A 110 -7.70 1.17 14.22
CA ILE A 110 -8.42 1.56 13.00
C ILE A 110 -9.30 0.44 12.48
N PHE A 111 -8.80 -0.80 12.44
CA PHE A 111 -9.57 -1.96 11.98
C PHE A 111 -10.79 -2.22 12.86
N ASP A 112 -10.73 -1.84 14.13
CA ASP A 112 -11.84 -1.99 15.08
C ASP A 112 -12.73 -0.72 15.15
N GLY A 113 -12.43 0.32 14.35
CA GLY A 113 -13.22 1.54 14.28
C GLY A 113 -13.05 2.48 15.48
N GLN A 114 -11.94 2.38 16.21
CA GLN A 114 -11.68 3.07 17.47
C GLN A 114 -10.64 4.20 17.37
N ALA A 115 -10.12 4.49 16.17
CA ALA A 115 -9.01 5.41 15.99
C ALA A 115 -9.41 6.69 15.24
N SER A 116 -8.91 7.82 15.74
CA SER A 116 -8.85 9.08 15.00
C SER A 116 -7.50 9.22 14.29
N PRO A 117 -7.39 10.06 13.24
CA PRO A 117 -6.10 10.31 12.59
C PRO A 117 -5.04 10.84 13.55
N LEU A 118 -3.83 10.31 13.43
CA LEU A 118 -2.66 10.69 14.23
C LEU A 118 -1.44 10.90 13.34
N VAL A 119 -0.55 11.80 13.75
CA VAL A 119 0.79 11.93 13.21
C VAL A 119 1.71 10.97 13.96
N PHE A 120 2.33 10.05 13.24
CA PHE A 120 3.28 9.07 13.76
C PHE A 120 4.70 9.34 13.23
N THR A 121 5.70 9.18 14.11
CA THR A 121 7.11 9.43 13.79
C THR A 121 8.00 8.33 14.38
N ALA A 122 9.27 8.27 13.96
CA ALA A 122 10.22 7.35 14.56
C ALA A 122 10.37 7.54 16.09
N HIS A 123 10.18 8.75 16.61
CA HIS A 123 10.23 9.02 18.06
C HIS A 123 9.12 8.29 18.83
N ALA A 124 7.92 8.22 18.28
CA ALA A 124 6.79 7.53 18.89
C ALA A 124 6.92 6.01 18.82
N SER A 125 7.76 5.48 17.93
CA SER A 125 7.79 4.04 17.67
C SER A 125 8.39 3.24 18.83
N MET A 126 7.69 2.17 19.21
CA MET A 126 8.14 1.21 20.21
C MET A 126 9.17 0.20 19.67
N CYS A 127 9.16 -0.08 18.36
CA CYS A 127 10.03 -1.08 17.75
C CYS A 127 10.85 -0.53 16.57
N GLY A 128 11.83 -1.31 16.09
CA GLY A 128 12.61 -0.99 14.89
C GLY A 128 11.80 -0.94 13.58
N GLY A 129 10.48 -1.19 13.64
CA GLY A 129 9.59 -1.12 12.50
C GLY A 129 9.55 0.25 11.81
N CYS A 130 9.80 1.36 12.54
CA CYS A 130 9.85 2.70 11.94
C CYS A 130 10.85 2.81 10.76
N ALA A 131 12.00 2.15 10.86
CA ALA A 131 12.99 2.12 9.78
C ALA A 131 12.45 1.37 8.55
N ASN A 132 11.72 0.27 8.76
CA ASN A 132 11.09 -0.52 7.71
C ASN A 132 9.92 0.18 7.01
N MET A 133 9.45 1.31 7.56
CA MET A 133 8.37 2.12 6.99
C MET A 133 8.88 3.41 6.35
N GLY A 134 10.20 3.62 6.33
CA GLY A 134 10.80 4.83 5.76
C GLY A 134 10.67 6.05 6.67
N LEU A 135 10.41 5.88 7.98
CA LEU A 135 10.35 6.98 8.96
C LEU A 135 11.69 7.23 9.66
N GLY A 136 12.71 6.45 9.32
CA GLY A 136 14.02 6.50 9.96
C GLY A 136 14.02 5.72 11.27
N ALA A 137 15.03 5.99 12.11
CA ALA A 137 15.24 5.29 13.37
C ALA A 137 15.57 6.28 14.49
N LYS A 138 15.32 5.86 15.73
CA LYS A 138 15.87 6.53 16.91
C LYS A 138 17.38 6.36 16.93
N ARG A 139 18.11 7.43 17.27
CA ARG A 139 19.55 7.33 17.54
C ARG A 139 19.73 6.73 18.94
N VAL A 140 20.49 5.65 19.01
CA VAL A 140 20.83 4.93 20.24
C VAL A 140 22.34 4.65 20.26
N ALA A 141 22.90 4.35 21.42
CA ALA A 141 24.28 3.91 21.53
C ALA A 141 24.46 2.56 20.81
N ARG A 142 25.67 2.28 20.32
CA ARG A 142 25.94 1.02 19.60
C ARG A 142 25.70 -0.18 20.51
N GLU A 143 26.16 -0.09 21.75
CA GLU A 143 26.08 -1.15 22.75
C GLU A 143 24.62 -1.44 23.11
N GLU A 144 23.79 -0.40 23.23
CA GLU A 144 22.35 -0.51 23.46
C GLU A 144 21.65 -1.18 22.26
N PHE A 145 22.03 -0.79 21.04
CA PHE A 145 21.50 -1.39 19.82
C PHE A 145 21.85 -2.87 19.71
N ASP A 146 23.13 -3.21 19.94
CA ASP A 146 23.61 -4.58 19.85
C ASP A 146 22.94 -5.47 20.91
N ALA A 147 22.79 -4.97 22.14
CA ALA A 147 22.05 -5.66 23.20
C ALA A 147 20.57 -5.90 22.82
N ALA A 148 19.89 -4.91 22.23
CA ALA A 148 18.51 -5.07 21.79
C ALA A 148 18.36 -6.10 20.66
N ILE A 149 19.31 -6.15 19.73
CA ILE A 149 19.32 -7.14 18.65
C ILE A 149 19.56 -8.55 19.19
N GLU A 150 20.50 -8.72 20.12
CA GLU A 150 20.83 -10.03 20.72
C GLU A 150 19.73 -10.53 21.66
N ALA A 151 18.96 -9.61 22.27
CA ALA A 151 17.87 -9.98 23.17
C ALA A 151 16.66 -10.62 22.46
N SER A 152 16.36 -10.21 21.21
CA SER A 152 15.10 -10.65 20.57
C SER A 152 15.15 -10.84 19.05
N VAL A 153 16.26 -10.53 18.37
CA VAL A 153 16.31 -10.55 16.89
C VAL A 153 17.30 -11.57 16.37
N VAL A 154 18.50 -11.66 16.94
CA VAL A 154 19.55 -12.59 16.49
C VAL A 154 19.98 -13.49 17.64
N GLY A 155 20.09 -14.80 17.38
CA GLY A 155 20.49 -15.80 18.37
C GLY A 155 19.53 -17.00 18.39
N GLU A 156 19.93 -18.06 19.09
CA GLU A 156 19.07 -19.23 19.28
C GLU A 156 17.79 -18.83 20.04
N GLY A 157 16.62 -19.24 19.54
CA GLY A 157 15.32 -18.82 20.08
C GLY A 157 14.84 -17.44 19.66
N ASN A 158 15.65 -16.67 18.91
CA ASN A 158 15.27 -15.37 18.34
C ASN A 158 14.82 -15.51 16.87
N LEU A 159 14.50 -14.37 16.23
CA LEU A 159 13.97 -14.32 14.86
C LEU A 159 14.95 -14.84 13.80
N TYR A 160 16.26 -14.69 14.00
CA TYR A 160 17.30 -15.09 13.06
C TYR A 160 18.46 -15.78 13.78
N ALA A 161 19.02 -16.80 13.14
CA ALA A 161 20.26 -17.42 13.62
C ALA A 161 21.47 -16.46 13.56
N SER A 162 21.48 -15.50 12.63
CA SER A 162 22.61 -14.58 12.43
C SER A 162 22.18 -13.22 11.86
N ARG A 163 23.05 -12.21 12.04
CA ARG A 163 22.89 -10.88 11.40
C ARG A 163 22.92 -10.96 9.87
N GLU A 164 23.66 -11.93 9.31
CA GLU A 164 23.69 -12.17 7.87
C GLU A 164 22.32 -12.64 7.36
N SER A 165 21.72 -13.64 8.01
CA SER A 165 20.37 -14.11 7.67
C SER A 165 19.32 -13.00 7.78
N MET A 166 19.42 -12.19 8.83
CA MET A 166 18.58 -11.00 9.00
C MET A 166 18.75 -10.01 7.84
N THR A 167 19.99 -9.73 7.44
CA THR A 167 20.33 -8.78 6.38
C THR A 167 19.86 -9.28 5.01
N LYS A 168 20.19 -10.53 4.68
CA LYS A 168 19.73 -11.19 3.45
C LYS A 168 18.21 -11.13 3.32
N ASN A 169 17.48 -11.40 4.40
CA ASN A 169 16.02 -11.34 4.40
C ASN A 169 15.50 -9.90 4.22
N ARG A 170 16.13 -8.90 4.85
CA ARG A 170 15.78 -7.49 4.67
C ARG A 170 15.98 -7.03 3.22
N ASP A 171 17.08 -7.44 2.59
CA ASP A 171 17.49 -6.95 1.28
C ASP A 171 16.63 -7.49 0.11
N ILE A 172 15.69 -8.39 0.39
CA ILE A 172 14.64 -8.82 -0.55
C ILE A 172 13.68 -7.64 -0.87
N PHE A 173 13.48 -6.74 0.08
CA PHE A 173 12.48 -5.69 -0.02
C PHE A 173 13.06 -4.39 -0.58
N PRO A 174 12.25 -3.59 -1.31
CA PRO A 174 12.66 -2.27 -1.76
C PRO A 174 13.17 -1.42 -0.60
N GLN A 175 14.28 -0.71 -0.83
CA GLN A 175 14.82 0.24 0.14
C GLN A 175 14.26 1.63 -0.14
N PHE A 176 13.94 2.37 0.92
CA PHE A 176 13.48 3.74 0.78
C PHE A 176 14.60 4.63 0.26
N ARG A 177 14.33 5.36 -0.83
CA ARG A 177 15.27 6.35 -1.36
C ARG A 177 15.32 7.62 -0.53
N ARG A 178 14.28 7.84 0.28
CA ARG A 178 14.10 9.00 1.15
C ARG A 178 13.52 8.55 2.48
N VAL A 179 14.00 9.15 3.55
CA VAL A 179 13.38 9.05 4.87
C VAL A 179 12.33 10.16 5.01
N HIS A 180 11.10 9.78 5.32
CA HIS A 180 10.01 10.68 5.60
C HIS A 180 10.04 11.18 7.04
N ARG A 181 9.68 12.44 7.25
CA ARG A 181 9.66 13.04 8.60
C ARG A 181 8.55 12.47 9.47
N ALA A 182 7.38 12.20 8.89
CA ALA A 182 6.21 11.70 9.58
C ALA A 182 5.29 10.91 8.64
N MET A 183 4.39 10.14 9.25
CA MET A 183 3.27 9.49 8.59
C MET A 183 1.99 9.85 9.33
N ILE A 184 0.99 10.35 8.62
CA ILE A 184 -0.36 10.47 9.11
C ILE A 184 -1.02 9.11 8.93
N ILE A 185 -1.63 8.57 9.98
CA ILE A 185 -2.28 7.27 9.98
C ILE A 185 -3.67 7.38 10.60
N GLY A 186 -4.65 6.67 10.04
CA GLY A 186 -6.06 6.78 10.43
C GLY A 186 -6.96 5.93 9.54
N ALA A 187 -8.27 5.97 9.79
CA ALA A 187 -9.25 5.35 8.91
C ALA A 187 -9.24 6.00 7.52
N LEU A 188 -9.47 5.21 6.46
CA LEU A 188 -9.45 5.68 5.08
C LEU A 188 -10.40 6.85 4.83
N GLU A 189 -11.61 6.79 5.38
CA GLU A 189 -12.61 7.86 5.30
C GLU A 189 -12.18 9.16 5.98
N ALA A 190 -11.18 9.12 6.86
CA ALA A 190 -10.71 10.27 7.64
C ALA A 190 -9.41 10.88 7.11
N ILE A 191 -8.79 10.30 6.08
CA ILE A 191 -7.54 10.79 5.50
C ILE A 191 -7.78 11.14 4.04
N ASP A 192 -7.59 12.42 3.69
CA ASP A 192 -7.66 12.87 2.30
C ASP A 192 -6.43 12.43 1.50
N ALA A 193 -6.68 11.77 0.36
CA ALA A 193 -5.70 11.31 -0.60
C ALA A 193 -4.46 10.66 0.07
N PRO A 194 -4.63 9.52 0.77
CA PRO A 194 -3.51 8.81 1.36
C PRO A 194 -2.59 8.26 0.27
N ASP A 195 -1.37 7.88 0.64
CA ASP A 195 -0.44 7.24 -0.29
C ASP A 195 -0.76 5.76 -0.44
N ILE A 196 -1.11 5.11 0.68
CA ILE A 196 -1.33 3.67 0.77
C ILE A 196 -2.51 3.36 1.69
N VAL A 197 -3.11 2.20 1.46
CA VAL A 197 -4.18 1.64 2.28
C VAL A 197 -3.86 0.19 2.64
N LEU A 198 -4.36 -0.25 3.79
CA LEU A 198 -4.08 -1.55 4.38
C LEU A 198 -5.34 -2.04 5.11
N PHE A 199 -5.75 -3.28 4.88
CA PHE A 199 -6.93 -3.84 5.54
C PHE A 199 -6.84 -5.36 5.69
N PRO A 200 -7.43 -5.91 6.77
CA PRO A 200 -7.59 -7.35 6.93
C PRO A 200 -8.65 -7.87 5.95
N ALA A 201 -8.39 -9.04 5.37
CA ALA A 201 -9.29 -9.69 4.44
C ALA A 201 -9.10 -11.22 4.47
N THR A 202 -10.13 -11.97 4.11
CA THR A 202 -10.03 -13.43 3.92
C THR A 202 -9.35 -13.78 2.59
N PRO A 203 -8.87 -15.01 2.40
CA PRO A 203 -8.41 -15.49 1.09
C PRO A 203 -9.45 -15.38 -0.03
N GLY A 204 -10.74 -15.53 0.29
CA GLY A 204 -11.84 -15.32 -0.65
C GLY A 204 -11.91 -13.86 -1.12
N GLN A 205 -11.87 -12.92 -0.19
CA GLN A 205 -11.82 -11.48 -0.51
C GLN A 205 -10.55 -11.11 -1.30
N LEU A 206 -9.39 -11.70 -0.99
CA LEU A 206 -8.17 -11.53 -1.79
C LEU A 206 -8.34 -12.04 -3.24
N THR A 207 -9.09 -13.11 -3.45
CA THR A 207 -9.39 -13.64 -4.80
C THR A 207 -10.21 -12.62 -5.61
N ILE A 208 -11.19 -11.98 -4.97
CA ILE A 208 -11.99 -10.92 -5.58
C ILE A 208 -11.10 -9.71 -5.94
N VAL A 209 -10.28 -9.25 -4.99
CA VAL A 209 -9.33 -8.13 -5.19
C VAL A 209 -8.35 -8.42 -6.32
N SER A 210 -7.76 -9.61 -6.34
CA SER A 210 -6.77 -9.98 -7.36
C SER A 210 -7.39 -10.10 -8.76
N THR A 211 -8.59 -10.65 -8.88
CA THR A 211 -9.31 -10.73 -10.15
C THR A 211 -9.66 -9.34 -10.68
N ALA A 212 -10.21 -8.46 -9.84
CA ALA A 212 -10.57 -7.10 -10.24
C ALA A 212 -9.35 -6.26 -10.65
N LEU A 213 -8.21 -6.44 -9.99
CA LEU A 213 -6.94 -5.82 -10.39
C LEU A 213 -6.48 -6.31 -11.78
N ALA A 214 -6.51 -7.63 -11.99
CA ALA A 214 -6.04 -8.26 -13.23
C ALA A 214 -6.94 -7.96 -14.44
N TYR A 215 -8.22 -7.68 -14.22
CA TYR A 215 -9.24 -7.64 -15.27
C TYR A 215 -8.87 -6.81 -16.52
N GLU A 216 -8.32 -5.61 -16.33
CA GLU A 216 -7.91 -4.76 -17.47
C GLU A 216 -6.41 -4.77 -17.74
N THR A 217 -5.60 -5.14 -16.75
CA THR A 217 -4.15 -4.91 -16.75
C THR A 217 -3.32 -6.18 -16.83
N GLY A 218 -3.89 -7.34 -16.48
CA GLY A 218 -3.16 -8.59 -16.28
C GLY A 218 -2.23 -8.58 -15.05
N GLU A 219 -2.28 -7.54 -14.22
CA GLU A 219 -1.42 -7.42 -13.05
C GLU A 219 -1.78 -8.40 -11.93
N VAL A 220 -0.76 -8.77 -11.16
CA VAL A 220 -0.89 -9.70 -10.03
C VAL A 220 -0.43 -9.06 -8.73
N ILE A 221 -1.00 -9.55 -7.63
CA ILE A 221 -0.62 -9.18 -6.27
C ILE A 221 0.42 -10.19 -5.76
N THR A 222 1.54 -9.70 -5.25
CA THR A 222 2.59 -10.55 -4.68
C THR A 222 2.35 -10.79 -3.20
N GLY A 223 2.51 -12.03 -2.75
CA GLY A 223 2.44 -12.42 -1.36
C GLY A 223 3.83 -12.51 -0.71
N TYR A 224 3.99 -11.95 0.49
CA TYR A 224 5.23 -12.09 1.27
C TYR A 224 4.97 -12.67 2.67
N ALA A 225 5.92 -13.47 3.15
CA ALA A 225 5.96 -14.03 4.50
C ALA A 225 7.41 -14.14 4.98
N GLY A 226 7.60 -14.35 6.29
CA GLY A 226 8.93 -14.58 6.89
C GLY A 226 9.70 -13.32 7.30
N LYS A 227 9.03 -12.17 7.38
CA LYS A 227 9.61 -10.92 7.90
C LYS A 227 8.55 -10.08 8.62
N SER A 228 8.92 -8.89 9.11
CA SER A 228 8.03 -7.96 9.80
C SER A 228 6.95 -7.40 8.88
N THR A 229 5.73 -7.27 9.39
CA THR A 229 4.57 -6.82 8.58
C THR A 229 4.81 -5.48 7.90
N CYS A 230 5.41 -4.52 8.61
CA CYS A 230 5.76 -3.21 8.06
C CYS A 230 6.71 -3.29 6.86
N LEU A 231 7.75 -4.12 6.93
CA LEU A 231 8.74 -4.28 5.85
C LEU A 231 8.16 -5.03 4.65
N MET A 232 7.31 -6.02 4.88
CA MET A 232 6.66 -6.79 3.82
C MET A 232 5.60 -6.00 3.06
N SER A 233 5.09 -4.92 3.65
CA SER A 233 3.95 -4.17 3.10
C SER A 233 4.36 -2.80 2.55
N ILE A 234 4.82 -1.90 3.42
CA ILE A 234 4.96 -0.47 3.12
C ILE A 234 5.96 -0.18 1.99
N PRO A 235 7.20 -0.72 1.97
CA PRO A 235 8.13 -0.42 0.90
C PRO A 235 7.64 -0.91 -0.47
N VAL A 236 6.93 -2.04 -0.53
CA VAL A 236 6.38 -2.56 -1.80
C VAL A 236 5.32 -1.60 -2.36
N MET A 237 4.45 -1.08 -1.49
CA MET A 237 3.43 -0.12 -1.88
C MET A 237 3.99 1.27 -2.21
N LEU A 238 4.97 1.75 -1.44
CA LEU A 238 5.51 3.10 -1.60
C LEU A 238 6.58 3.22 -2.69
N GLU A 239 7.55 2.31 -2.71
CA GLU A 239 8.71 2.41 -3.59
C GLU A 239 8.46 1.67 -4.91
N ALA A 240 7.93 0.45 -4.85
CA ALA A 240 7.62 -0.32 -6.05
C ALA A 240 6.26 0.06 -6.67
N LYS A 241 5.41 0.81 -5.95
CA LYS A 241 4.03 1.16 -6.35
C LYS A 241 3.20 -0.07 -6.70
N ARG A 242 3.38 -1.16 -5.94
CA ARG A 242 2.69 -2.44 -6.15
C ARG A 242 1.77 -2.82 -4.99
N PRO A 243 0.64 -3.46 -5.27
CA PRO A 243 -0.17 -4.09 -4.24
C PRO A 243 0.53 -5.33 -3.69
N VAL A 244 0.19 -5.69 -2.46
CA VAL A 244 0.82 -6.77 -1.72
C VAL A 244 -0.18 -7.43 -0.78
N PHE A 245 0.03 -8.72 -0.47
CA PHE A 245 -0.62 -9.34 0.67
C PHE A 245 0.39 -10.08 1.55
N THR A 246 0.05 -10.29 2.82
CA THR A 246 0.89 -11.04 3.75
C THR A 246 0.06 -11.75 4.81
N ALA A 247 0.60 -12.85 5.31
CA ALA A 247 0.10 -13.50 6.52
C ALA A 247 0.44 -12.72 7.81
N ALA A 248 1.14 -11.58 7.70
CA ALA A 248 1.70 -10.80 8.80
C ALA A 248 2.77 -11.55 9.61
N ASP A 249 3.54 -10.81 10.40
CA ASP A 249 4.41 -11.34 11.45
C ASP A 249 3.64 -11.53 12.76
N HIS A 250 4.31 -12.08 13.77
CA HIS A 250 3.74 -12.26 15.10
C HIS A 250 3.18 -10.95 15.68
N GLY A 251 3.95 -9.86 15.60
CA GLY A 251 3.51 -8.54 16.07
C GLY A 251 2.32 -8.00 15.27
N GLY A 252 2.33 -8.13 13.95
CA GLY A 252 1.20 -7.77 13.09
C GLY A 252 -0.07 -8.55 13.46
N ARG A 253 0.01 -9.88 13.55
CA ARG A 253 -1.11 -10.74 13.97
C ARG A 253 -1.67 -10.32 15.33
N MET A 254 -0.79 -10.15 16.32
CA MET A 254 -1.17 -9.83 17.69
C MET A 254 -1.76 -8.42 17.81
N PHE A 255 -1.02 -7.39 17.38
CA PHE A 255 -1.40 -6.00 17.64
C PHE A 255 -2.47 -5.47 16.66
N MET A 256 -2.50 -5.96 15.41
CA MET A 256 -3.62 -5.68 14.51
C MET A 256 -4.86 -6.54 14.82
N ARG A 257 -4.72 -7.51 15.75
CA ARG A 257 -5.78 -8.42 16.17
C ARG A 257 -6.40 -9.14 14.98
N LEU A 258 -5.53 -9.70 14.13
CA LEU A 258 -5.98 -10.43 12.95
C LEU A 258 -6.58 -11.77 13.38
N LYS A 259 -7.72 -12.11 12.79
CA LYS A 259 -8.32 -13.44 12.98
C LYS A 259 -7.45 -14.52 12.32
N PRO A 260 -7.54 -15.79 12.72
CA PRO A 260 -6.76 -16.87 12.13
C PRO A 260 -6.85 -16.93 10.60
N GLU A 261 -8.06 -16.74 10.06
CA GLU A 261 -8.39 -16.76 8.64
C GLU A 261 -8.04 -15.46 7.89
N GLU A 262 -7.70 -14.38 8.59
CA GLU A 262 -7.40 -13.10 7.97
C GLU A 262 -5.96 -13.07 7.43
N LEU A 263 -5.83 -12.54 6.23
CA LEU A 263 -4.60 -12.02 5.64
C LEU A 263 -4.65 -10.49 5.70
N LEU A 264 -3.52 -9.86 5.47
CA LEU A 264 -3.41 -8.42 5.35
C LEU A 264 -3.17 -8.05 3.89
N ILE A 265 -4.03 -7.22 3.32
CA ILE A 265 -3.89 -6.69 1.95
C ILE A 265 -3.47 -5.22 2.04
N GLY A 266 -2.45 -4.86 1.27
CA GLY A 266 -1.97 -3.50 1.12
C GLY A 266 -1.98 -3.05 -0.35
N LEU A 267 -2.45 -1.83 -0.61
CA LEU A 267 -2.51 -1.24 -1.94
C LEU A 267 -1.99 0.21 -1.93
N PRO A 268 -1.27 0.68 -2.97
CA PRO A 268 -1.20 2.10 -3.27
C PRO A 268 -2.63 2.65 -3.46
N PHE A 269 -2.96 3.77 -2.80
CA PHE A 269 -4.31 4.36 -2.89
C PHE A 269 -4.69 4.70 -4.33
N SER A 270 -3.71 5.05 -5.16
CA SER A 270 -3.92 5.35 -6.59
C SER A 270 -4.54 4.19 -7.38
N LEU A 271 -4.47 2.94 -6.90
CA LEU A 271 -5.10 1.79 -7.56
C LEU A 271 -6.57 1.60 -7.15
N LEU A 272 -6.98 2.15 -6.01
CA LEU A 272 -8.28 1.89 -5.41
C LEU A 272 -9.48 2.33 -6.28
N PRO A 273 -9.47 3.50 -6.96
CA PRO A 273 -10.58 3.91 -7.82
C PRO A 273 -10.86 2.92 -8.96
N GLY A 274 -9.82 2.48 -9.65
CA GLY A 274 -9.95 1.52 -10.74
C GLY A 274 -10.30 0.12 -10.24
N LEU A 275 -9.74 -0.29 -9.10
CA LEU A 275 -10.05 -1.56 -8.47
C LEU A 275 -11.54 -1.65 -8.13
N VAL A 276 -12.09 -0.64 -7.47
CA VAL A 276 -13.50 -0.57 -7.09
C VAL A 276 -14.40 -0.60 -8.33
N ALA A 277 -14.05 0.16 -9.38
CA ALA A 277 -14.79 0.13 -10.63
C ALA A 277 -14.78 -1.25 -11.33
N ASN A 278 -13.72 -2.05 -11.12
CA ASN A 278 -13.59 -3.38 -11.70
C ASN A 278 -14.30 -4.47 -10.90
N PHE A 279 -14.70 -4.23 -9.64
CA PHE A 279 -15.51 -5.20 -8.90
C PHE A 279 -16.82 -5.52 -9.64
N ASP A 280 -17.51 -4.54 -10.20
CA ASP A 280 -18.78 -4.83 -10.91
C ASP A 280 -18.58 -5.49 -12.29
N ARG A 281 -17.33 -5.68 -12.72
CA ARG A 281 -16.96 -6.13 -14.08
C ARG A 281 -16.38 -7.53 -14.13
N THR A 282 -16.18 -8.18 -12.98
CA THR A 282 -15.61 -9.53 -12.90
C THR A 282 -16.60 -10.52 -12.29
N VAL A 283 -16.59 -11.76 -12.79
CA VAL A 283 -17.51 -12.81 -12.34
C VAL A 283 -17.43 -13.04 -10.83
N PHE A 284 -16.23 -13.07 -10.25
CA PHE A 284 -16.05 -13.34 -8.82
C PHE A 284 -16.50 -12.18 -7.92
N ALA A 285 -16.41 -10.95 -8.40
CA ALA A 285 -16.87 -9.80 -7.63
C ALA A 285 -18.40 -9.57 -7.74
N GLN A 286 -19.03 -10.08 -8.80
CA GLN A 286 -20.50 -10.05 -8.96
C GLN A 286 -21.24 -11.08 -8.07
N HIS A 287 -20.58 -12.16 -7.66
CA HIS A 287 -21.21 -13.26 -6.91
C HIS A 287 -20.96 -13.18 -5.39
N GLY A 288 -20.26 -12.13 -4.93
CA GLY A 288 -19.91 -11.95 -3.51
C GLY A 288 -18.84 -12.93 -3.00
N PRO A 289 -18.25 -12.66 -1.82
CA PRO A 289 -17.35 -13.58 -1.13
C PRO A 289 -18.09 -14.80 -0.56
#